data_AF-A0A7X2M0P6-F1
#
_entry.id   AF-A0A7X2M0P6-F1
#
_cell.length_a   1.000
_cell.length_b   1.000
_cell.length_c   1.000
_cell.angle_alpha   90.00
_cell.angle_beta   90.00
_cell.angle_gamma   90.00
#
_symmetry.space_group_name_H-M   'P 1'
#
loop_
_entity.id
_entity.type
_entity.pdbx_description
1 polymer ?
#
loop_
_entity_poly.entity_id
_entity_poly.type
_entity_poly.pdbx_seq_one_letter_code
_entity_poly.pdbx_strand_id
1 'polypeptide(L)'
;MRSHFYLTSIIFAALFLIGGCGVMGGISETPEERHAREAYVSVNDYVGEGYDLPGGQKNDPIAKEKFKEIAAATEQFFLDKYKTEVIVHNAVGAKHGIMVFVESPNEPRFHTFAMMPVNAKEEKIFPEDIWTVENEVERALFGGLLAMMMEEELKVLDEYFKELTENYPV
;
A
#
# COMPACT_ATOMS: atom_id res chain seq x y z
N MET A 1 -49.09 -56.40 9.38
CA MET A 1 -47.62 -56.18 9.41
C MET A 1 -47.07 -55.37 8.23
N ARG A 2 -47.59 -55.47 7.00
CA ARG A 2 -47.10 -54.66 5.85
C ARG A 2 -47.41 -53.16 5.95
N SER A 3 -48.59 -52.77 6.44
CA SER A 3 -48.99 -51.34 6.53
C SER A 3 -48.13 -50.50 7.48
N HIS A 4 -47.65 -51.07 8.59
CA HIS A 4 -46.78 -50.35 9.54
C HIS A 4 -45.37 -50.14 8.98
N PHE A 5 -44.89 -51.03 8.11
CA PHE A 5 -43.57 -50.92 7.46
C PHE A 5 -43.52 -49.81 6.40
N TYR A 6 -44.62 -49.60 5.68
CA TYR A 6 -44.74 -48.47 4.73
C TYR A 6 -44.86 -47.13 5.44
N LEU A 7 -45.59 -47.08 6.57
CA LEU A 7 -45.78 -45.85 7.34
C LEU A 7 -44.47 -45.38 8.00
N THR A 8 -43.67 -46.29 8.55
CA THR A 8 -42.35 -45.96 9.11
C THR A 8 -41.35 -45.56 8.02
N SER A 9 -41.41 -46.17 6.84
CA SER A 9 -40.54 -45.81 5.70
C SER A 9 -40.84 -44.42 5.12
N ILE A 10 -42.11 -43.98 5.12
CA ILE A 10 -42.50 -42.64 4.68
C ILE A 10 -42.05 -41.59 5.70
N ILE A 11 -42.15 -41.88 7.01
CA ILE A 11 -41.69 -40.98 8.08
C ILE A 11 -40.18 -40.79 8.05
N PHE A 12 -39.40 -41.85 7.76
CA PHE A 12 -37.94 -41.75 7.63
C PHE A 12 -37.51 -40.97 6.37
N ALA A 13 -38.22 -41.13 5.25
CA ALA A 13 -37.98 -40.35 4.04
C ALA A 13 -38.36 -38.87 4.22
N ALA A 14 -39.43 -38.57 4.97
CA ALA A 14 -39.80 -37.21 5.31
C ALA A 14 -38.77 -36.53 6.22
N LEU A 15 -38.19 -37.25 7.20
CA LEU A 15 -37.11 -36.72 8.05
C LEU A 15 -35.85 -36.33 7.26
N PHE A 16 -35.52 -37.05 6.18
CA PHE A 16 -34.43 -36.66 5.27
C PHE A 16 -34.78 -35.44 4.40
N LEU A 17 -36.04 -35.25 4.01
CA LEU A 17 -36.48 -34.11 3.21
C LEU A 17 -36.58 -32.81 4.04
N ILE A 18 -36.94 -32.90 5.32
CA ILE A 18 -37.05 -31.73 6.21
C ILE A 18 -35.68 -31.36 6.82
N GLY A 19 -34.77 -32.33 6.96
CA GLY A 19 -33.37 -32.11 7.39
C GLY A 19 -32.45 -31.49 6.31
N GLY A 20 -32.92 -31.38 5.06
CA GLY A 20 -32.15 -30.84 3.93
C GLY A 20 -32.13 -29.30 3.81
N CYS A 21 -32.95 -28.58 4.59
CA CYS A 21 -32.94 -27.10 4.61
C CYS A 21 -32.04 -26.50 5.72
N GLY A 22 -31.15 -27.31 6.30
CA GLY A 22 -30.31 -26.93 7.46
C GLY A 22 -28.88 -26.49 7.15
N VAL A 23 -28.45 -26.38 5.88
CA VAL A 23 -27.10 -25.87 5.52
C VAL A 23 -27.18 -25.05 4.22
N MET A 24 -27.87 -23.90 4.28
CA MET A 24 -27.68 -22.83 3.29
C MET A 24 -28.06 -21.48 3.91
N GLY A 25 -27.63 -21.26 5.16
CA GLY A 25 -27.67 -19.96 5.83
C GLY A 25 -26.34 -19.21 5.70
N GLY A 26 -25.59 -19.46 4.63
CA GLY A 26 -24.44 -18.63 4.29
C GLY A 26 -24.98 -17.40 3.59
N ILE A 27 -24.70 -16.20 4.12
CA ILE A 27 -24.85 -14.94 3.38
C ILE A 27 -24.14 -15.16 2.05
N SER A 28 -24.90 -15.39 0.97
CA SER A 28 -24.32 -15.54 -0.36
C SER A 28 -23.94 -14.15 -0.80
N GLU A 29 -22.68 -13.79 -0.56
CA GLU A 29 -22.18 -12.52 -1.06
C GLU A 29 -22.40 -12.41 -2.55
N THR A 30 -22.82 -11.21 -2.92
CA THR A 30 -22.88 -10.81 -4.32
C THR A 30 -21.45 -10.82 -4.90
N PRO A 31 -21.30 -11.02 -6.22
CA PRO A 31 -20.00 -10.87 -6.89
C PRO A 31 -19.34 -9.50 -6.62
N GLU A 32 -20.14 -8.45 -6.44
CA GLU A 32 -19.70 -7.08 -6.15
C GLU A 32 -19.15 -6.96 -4.73
N GLU A 33 -19.83 -7.50 -3.72
CA GLU A 33 -19.33 -7.54 -2.34
C GLU A 33 -18.03 -8.34 -2.23
N ARG A 34 -17.94 -9.47 -2.94
CA ARG A 34 -16.71 -10.25 -2.99
C ARG A 34 -15.55 -9.47 -3.61
N HIS A 35 -15.79 -8.84 -4.76
CA HIS A 35 -14.77 -8.01 -5.42
C HIS A 35 -14.34 -6.85 -4.50
N ALA A 36 -15.27 -6.20 -3.81
CA ALA A 36 -14.93 -5.11 -2.90
C ALA A 36 -14.02 -5.57 -1.76
N ARG A 37 -14.30 -6.73 -1.14
CA ARG A 37 -13.45 -7.28 -0.07
C ARG A 37 -12.08 -7.77 -0.56
N GLU A 38 -11.99 -8.23 -1.81
CA GLU A 38 -10.74 -8.74 -2.38
C GLU A 38 -9.85 -7.61 -2.94
N ALA A 39 -10.45 -6.52 -3.43
CA ALA A 39 -9.75 -5.44 -4.10
C ALA A 39 -9.47 -4.22 -3.20
N TYR A 40 -10.22 -4.05 -2.11
CA TYR A 40 -10.09 -2.89 -1.23
C TYR A 40 -9.79 -3.29 0.21
N VAL A 41 -9.05 -2.41 0.86
CA VAL A 41 -8.72 -2.45 2.27
C VAL A 41 -9.05 -1.07 2.86
N SER A 42 -9.41 -1.04 4.13
CA SER A 42 -9.63 0.21 4.85
C SER A 42 -8.37 1.07 4.78
N VAL A 43 -8.53 2.38 4.56
CA VAL A 43 -7.40 3.31 4.55
C VAL A 43 -6.67 3.36 5.90
N ASN A 44 -7.36 3.03 6.98
CA ASN A 44 -6.79 2.95 8.33
C ASN A 44 -5.96 1.68 8.56
N ASP A 45 -6.18 0.63 7.75
CA ASP A 45 -5.48 -0.66 7.84
C ASP A 45 -4.46 -0.87 6.71
N TYR A 46 -4.47 -0.01 5.68
CA TYR A 46 -3.62 -0.15 4.51
C TYR A 46 -2.17 0.20 4.83
N VAL A 47 -1.25 -0.71 4.51
CA VAL A 47 0.19 -0.53 4.77
C VAL A 47 1.02 -0.42 3.49
N GLY A 48 0.36 -0.28 2.33
CA GLY A 48 1.03 -0.17 1.03
C GLY A 48 1.09 -1.48 0.25
N GLU A 49 0.41 -2.53 0.70
CA GLU A 49 0.40 -3.83 0.03
C GLU A 49 -0.19 -3.75 -1.39
N GLY A 50 0.46 -4.42 -2.35
CA GLY A 50 -0.01 -4.42 -3.74
C GLY A 50 0.18 -3.09 -4.48
N TYR A 51 0.80 -2.08 -3.85
CA TYR A 51 1.20 -0.86 -4.55
C TYR A 51 2.17 -1.18 -5.69
N ASP A 52 1.78 -0.86 -6.92
CA ASP A 52 2.60 -1.01 -8.11
C ASP A 52 2.56 0.27 -8.96
N LEU A 53 3.52 0.40 -9.86
CA LEU A 53 3.55 1.49 -10.83
C LEU A 53 3.35 0.94 -12.24
N PRO A 54 2.62 1.68 -13.11
CA PRO A 54 2.41 1.28 -14.49
C PRO A 54 3.72 0.95 -15.21
N GLY A 55 3.77 -0.23 -15.85
CA GLY A 55 4.95 -0.72 -16.57
C GLY A 55 6.12 -1.16 -15.69
N GLY A 56 5.91 -1.26 -14.36
CA GLY A 56 6.93 -1.63 -13.39
C GLY A 56 7.19 -3.13 -13.25
N GLN A 57 6.34 -3.99 -13.82
CA GLN A 57 6.29 -5.43 -13.51
C GLN A 57 7.63 -6.16 -13.73
N LYS A 58 8.46 -5.70 -14.68
CA LYS A 58 9.79 -6.27 -14.95
C LYS A 58 10.87 -5.77 -14.01
N ASN A 59 10.69 -4.57 -13.45
CA ASN A 59 11.68 -3.91 -12.60
C ASN A 59 11.42 -4.16 -11.12
N ASP A 60 10.18 -4.49 -10.75
CA ASP A 60 9.76 -4.68 -9.36
C ASP A 60 10.52 -5.82 -8.63
N PRO A 61 10.77 -6.99 -9.26
CA PRO A 61 11.60 -8.02 -8.65
C PRO A 61 13.03 -7.54 -8.37
N ILE A 62 13.60 -6.74 -9.29
CA ILE A 62 14.95 -6.17 -9.15
C ILE A 62 14.99 -5.17 -7.99
N ALA A 63 13.96 -4.32 -7.87
CA ALA A 63 13.83 -3.37 -6.77
C ALA A 63 13.82 -4.07 -5.40
N LYS A 64 13.08 -5.19 -5.30
CA LYS A 64 13.01 -6.01 -4.09
C LYS A 64 14.34 -6.72 -3.79
N GLU A 65 14.95 -7.36 -4.78
CA GLU A 65 16.19 -8.11 -4.61
C GLU A 65 17.36 -7.19 -4.23
N LYS A 66 17.45 -6.02 -4.88
CA LYS A 66 18.57 -5.08 -4.72
C LYS A 66 18.26 -3.91 -3.78
N PHE A 67 17.20 -4.01 -2.99
CA PHE A 67 16.69 -2.91 -2.16
C PHE A 67 17.79 -2.23 -1.33
N LYS A 68 18.68 -3.01 -0.68
CA LYS A 68 19.75 -2.44 0.16
C LYS A 68 20.77 -1.61 -0.63
N GLU A 69 21.12 -2.05 -1.83
CA GLU A 69 22.06 -1.34 -2.71
C GLU A 69 21.41 -0.07 -3.25
N ILE A 70 20.15 -0.17 -3.67
CA ILE A 70 19.32 0.94 -4.13
C ILE A 70 19.15 2.00 -3.04
N ALA A 71 18.87 1.56 -1.81
CA ALA A 71 18.68 2.44 -0.66
C ALA A 71 19.96 3.22 -0.37
N ALA A 72 21.09 2.53 -0.19
CA ALA A 72 22.37 3.17 0.11
C ALA A 72 22.81 4.16 -0.98
N ALA A 73 22.61 3.80 -2.26
CA ALA A 73 22.92 4.68 -3.38
C ALA A 73 22.02 5.93 -3.40
N THR A 74 20.73 5.76 -3.10
CA THR A 74 19.77 6.87 -3.07
C THR A 74 20.04 7.80 -1.90
N GLU A 75 20.32 7.27 -0.71
CA GLU A 75 20.70 8.06 0.46
C GLU A 75 21.95 8.90 0.19
N GLN A 76 22.99 8.29 -0.40
CA GLN A 76 24.20 8.99 -0.80
C GLN A 76 23.92 10.07 -1.85
N PHE A 77 23.08 9.78 -2.85
CA PHE A 77 22.68 10.77 -3.85
C PHE A 77 21.99 11.99 -3.24
N PHE A 78 21.07 11.80 -2.28
CA PHE A 78 20.42 12.92 -1.60
C PHE A 78 21.40 13.71 -0.74
N LEU A 79 22.29 13.04 -0.03
CA LEU A 79 23.34 13.69 0.75
C LEU A 79 24.27 14.51 -0.14
N ASP A 80 24.66 14.00 -1.30
CA ASP A 80 25.61 14.69 -2.19
C ASP A 80 24.96 15.82 -2.99
N LYS A 81 23.77 15.60 -3.55
CA LYS A 81 23.11 16.56 -4.42
C LYS A 81 22.35 17.64 -3.65
N TYR A 82 21.60 17.23 -2.63
CA TYR A 82 20.69 18.11 -1.88
C TYR A 82 21.23 18.52 -0.52
N LYS A 83 22.34 17.91 -0.06
CA LYS A 83 22.93 18.15 1.27
C LYS A 83 21.96 17.81 2.39
N THR A 84 21.19 16.74 2.20
CA THR A 84 20.14 16.31 3.12
C THR A 84 20.20 14.81 3.33
N GLU A 85 20.16 14.40 4.60
CA GLU A 85 19.97 13.00 4.97
C GLU A 85 18.52 12.59 4.72
N VAL A 86 18.34 11.38 4.21
CA VAL A 86 17.04 10.78 3.95
C VAL A 86 17.04 9.31 4.37
N ILE A 87 15.86 8.75 4.57
CA ILE A 87 15.61 7.33 4.80
C ILE A 87 14.82 6.80 3.62
N VAL A 88 15.23 5.66 3.06
CA VAL A 88 14.50 4.99 1.99
C VAL A 88 13.48 4.02 2.59
N HIS A 89 12.19 4.26 2.34
CA HIS A 89 11.10 3.42 2.86
C HIS A 89 10.66 2.35 1.87
N ASN A 90 10.72 2.65 0.58
CA ASN A 90 10.21 1.76 -0.46
C ASN A 90 10.94 1.99 -1.79
N ALA A 91 11.05 0.93 -2.58
CA ALA A 91 11.55 0.98 -3.94
C ALA A 91 10.66 0.12 -4.82
N VAL A 92 10.04 0.73 -5.83
CA VAL A 92 9.00 0.11 -6.65
C VAL A 92 9.42 0.15 -8.11
N GLY A 93 9.30 -0.97 -8.81
CA GLY A 93 9.56 -0.99 -10.25
C GLY A 93 8.64 -0.02 -10.99
N ALA A 94 9.16 0.75 -11.93
CA ALA A 94 8.39 1.68 -12.77
C ALA A 94 8.77 1.54 -14.25
N LYS A 95 7.94 2.03 -15.17
CA LYS A 95 8.20 1.95 -16.63
C LYS A 95 9.61 2.38 -17.06
N HIS A 96 10.18 3.38 -16.39
CA HIS A 96 11.46 4.00 -16.76
C HIS A 96 12.58 3.76 -15.74
N GLY A 97 12.43 2.80 -14.83
CA GLY A 97 13.43 2.58 -13.78
C GLY A 97 12.84 1.93 -12.54
N ILE A 98 13.41 2.28 -11.40
CA ILE A 98 12.89 2.00 -10.07
C ILE A 98 12.61 3.36 -9.43
N MET A 99 11.39 3.58 -8.95
CA MET A 99 11.03 4.74 -8.16
C MET A 99 11.36 4.46 -6.70
N VAL A 100 12.23 5.27 -6.11
CA VAL A 100 12.72 5.10 -4.74
C VAL A 100 12.14 6.20 -3.87
N PHE A 101 11.31 5.82 -2.92
CA PHE A 101 10.60 6.74 -2.03
C PHE A 101 11.43 7.02 -0.79
N VAL A 102 11.59 8.30 -0.48
CA VAL A 102 12.43 8.77 0.62
C VAL A 102 11.70 9.75 1.52
N GLU A 103 12.08 9.74 2.79
CA GLU A 103 11.66 10.71 3.81
C GLU A 103 12.91 11.41 4.37
N SER A 104 12.84 12.70 4.64
CA SER A 104 13.86 13.33 5.50
C SER A 104 13.49 13.14 6.97
N PRO A 105 14.34 12.47 7.78
CA PRO A 105 14.07 12.28 9.20
C PRO A 105 14.28 13.55 10.03
N ASN A 106 14.93 14.55 9.45
CA ASN A 106 15.30 15.81 10.09
C ASN A 106 14.60 16.99 9.40
N GLU A 107 14.76 18.19 9.97
CA GLU A 107 14.28 19.41 9.33
C GLU A 107 15.12 19.81 8.11
N PRO A 108 14.50 20.35 7.04
CA PRO A 108 13.05 20.36 6.81
C PRO A 108 12.52 18.95 6.57
N ARG A 109 11.40 18.58 7.22
CA ARG A 109 10.76 17.26 7.02
C ARG A 109 10.01 17.24 5.71
N PHE A 110 10.25 16.23 4.88
CA PHE A 110 9.53 16.04 3.62
C PHE A 110 9.55 14.58 3.16
N HIS A 111 8.62 14.26 2.26
CA HIS A 111 8.62 13.01 1.49
C HIS A 111 8.75 13.33 0.00
N THR A 112 9.56 12.55 -0.70
CA THR A 112 9.72 12.67 -2.16
C THR A 112 10.22 11.35 -2.74
N PHE A 113 10.61 11.35 -4.01
CA PHE A 113 11.20 10.19 -4.66
C PHE A 113 12.33 10.56 -5.62
N ALA A 114 13.20 9.58 -5.87
CA ALA A 114 14.18 9.62 -6.96
C ALA A 114 13.96 8.43 -7.91
N MET A 115 14.51 8.55 -9.10
CA MET A 115 14.45 7.52 -10.14
C MET A 115 15.83 6.89 -10.31
N MET A 116 15.89 5.57 -10.15
CA MET A 116 17.09 4.79 -10.42
C MET A 116 16.96 4.05 -11.76
N PRO A 117 17.84 4.30 -12.73
CA PRO A 117 17.83 3.56 -13.98
C PRO A 117 18.12 2.07 -13.76
N VAL A 118 17.50 1.24 -14.58
CA VAL A 118 17.66 -0.22 -14.53
C VAL A 118 17.62 -0.81 -15.94
N ASN A 119 18.49 -1.79 -16.19
CA ASN A 119 18.39 -2.69 -17.33
C ASN A 119 17.74 -3.98 -16.87
N ALA A 120 16.45 -4.12 -17.12
CA ALA A 120 15.68 -5.29 -16.70
C ALA A 120 16.15 -6.62 -17.32
N LYS A 121 16.80 -6.58 -18.49
CA LYS A 121 17.27 -7.80 -19.18
C LYS A 121 18.55 -8.36 -18.56
N GLU A 122 19.40 -7.47 -18.05
CA GLU A 122 20.68 -7.79 -17.42
C GLU A 122 20.58 -7.73 -15.89
N GLU A 123 19.38 -7.44 -15.36
CA GLU A 123 19.10 -7.25 -13.94
C GLU A 123 20.07 -6.25 -13.29
N LYS A 124 20.51 -5.23 -14.05
CA LYS A 124 21.55 -4.29 -13.64
C LYS A 124 20.96 -2.93 -13.27
N ILE A 125 21.33 -2.39 -12.12
CA ILE A 125 21.02 -1.02 -11.70
C ILE A 125 22.19 -0.08 -12.00
N PHE A 126 21.92 1.22 -12.05
CA PHE A 126 22.92 2.26 -12.31
C PHE A 126 22.89 3.34 -11.21
N PRO A 127 23.52 3.08 -10.05
CA PRO A 127 23.56 4.00 -8.90
C PRO A 127 24.10 5.41 -9.21
N GLU A 128 25.02 5.50 -10.15
CA GLU A 128 25.66 6.74 -10.59
C GLU A 128 24.75 7.64 -11.42
N ASP A 129 23.67 7.08 -11.98
CA ASP A 129 22.76 7.75 -12.91
C ASP A 129 21.40 8.07 -12.26
N ILE A 130 21.33 8.09 -10.92
CA ILE A 130 20.12 8.50 -10.20
C ILE A 130 19.73 9.92 -10.59
N TRP A 131 18.45 10.12 -10.86
CA TRP A 131 17.91 11.42 -11.23
C TRP A 131 16.59 11.70 -10.51
N THR A 132 16.17 12.96 -10.55
CA THR A 132 14.94 13.44 -9.92
C THR A 132 14.05 14.07 -10.97
N VAL A 133 12.74 13.83 -10.86
CA VAL A 133 11.77 14.54 -11.71
C VAL A 133 11.85 16.02 -11.40
N GLU A 134 11.78 16.84 -12.45
CA GLU A 134 11.96 18.27 -12.35
C GLU A 134 11.03 18.89 -11.30
N ASN A 135 11.61 19.63 -10.36
CA ASN A 135 10.94 20.30 -9.24
C ASN A 135 10.29 19.39 -8.18
N GLU A 136 10.32 18.05 -8.29
CA GLU A 136 9.66 17.19 -7.30
C GLU A 136 10.34 17.22 -5.92
N VAL A 137 11.68 17.22 -5.90
CA VAL A 137 12.43 17.32 -4.63
C VAL A 137 12.38 18.74 -4.08
N GLU A 138 12.51 19.74 -4.95
CA GLU A 138 12.50 21.15 -4.57
C GLU A 138 11.14 21.57 -3.99
N ARG A 139 10.03 21.06 -4.54
CA ARG A 139 8.68 21.29 -3.99
C ARG A 139 8.49 20.60 -2.65
N ALA A 140 9.01 19.39 -2.48
CA ALA A 140 8.94 18.67 -1.20
C ALA A 140 9.73 19.42 -0.11
N LEU A 141 10.96 19.86 -0.42
CA LEU A 141 11.76 20.72 0.45
C LEU A 141 11.04 22.03 0.81
N PHE A 142 10.43 22.69 -0.19
CA PHE A 142 9.65 23.89 0.06
C PHE A 142 8.47 23.63 1.00
N GLY A 143 7.77 22.50 0.85
CA GLY A 143 6.71 22.09 1.76
C GLY A 143 7.21 21.90 3.19
N GLY A 144 8.36 21.26 3.36
CA GLY A 144 8.99 21.10 4.68
C GLY A 144 9.40 22.44 5.32
N LEU A 145 9.98 23.35 4.53
CA LEU A 145 10.31 24.70 4.99
C LEU A 145 9.07 25.52 5.36
N LEU A 146 7.99 25.38 4.58
CA LEU A 146 6.71 26.03 4.89
C LEU A 146 6.14 25.50 6.22
N ALA A 147 6.23 24.20 6.47
CA ALA A 147 5.79 23.61 7.72
C ALA A 147 6.58 24.15 8.93
N MET A 148 7.89 24.36 8.78
CA MET A 148 8.71 25.00 9.81
C MET A 148 8.31 26.47 10.04
N MET A 149 7.98 27.20 8.98
CA MET A 149 7.55 28.60 9.08
C MET A 149 6.16 28.76 9.73
N MET A 150 5.31 27.75 9.59
CA MET A 150 3.92 27.75 10.05
C MET A 150 3.68 26.77 11.20
N GLU A 151 4.71 26.51 12.01
CA GLU A 151 4.66 25.50 13.08
C GLU A 151 3.47 25.72 14.02
N GLU A 152 3.23 26.97 14.42
CA GLU A 152 2.15 27.31 15.35
C GLU A 152 0.76 27.15 14.72
N GLU A 153 0.60 27.55 13.45
CA GLU A 153 -0.66 27.38 12.73
C GLU A 153 -0.97 25.91 12.45
N LEU A 154 0.05 25.11 12.11
CA LEU A 154 -0.12 23.67 11.90
C LEU A 154 -0.43 22.95 13.20
N LYS A 155 0.12 23.39 14.33
CA LYS A 155 -0.23 22.83 15.65
C LYS A 155 -1.70 23.06 16.00
N VAL A 156 -2.26 24.23 15.67
CA VAL A 156 -3.71 24.48 15.83
C VAL A 156 -4.53 23.51 14.98
N LEU A 157 -4.07 23.22 13.76
CA LEU A 157 -4.73 22.26 12.88
C LEU A 157 -4.65 20.82 13.42
N ASP A 158 -3.50 20.42 13.99
CA ASP A 158 -3.32 19.12 14.64
C ASP A 158 -4.26 18.94 15.84
N GLU A 159 -4.40 19.97 16.67
CA GLU A 159 -5.35 19.99 17.80
C GLU A 159 -6.79 19.83 17.33
N TYR A 160 -7.17 20.51 16.23
CA TYR A 160 -8.48 20.36 15.61
C TYR A 160 -8.73 18.93 15.12
N PHE A 161 -7.77 18.29 14.44
CA PHE A 161 -7.93 16.91 13.98
C PHE A 161 -8.02 15.92 15.13
N LYS A 162 -7.27 16.15 16.21
CA LYS A 162 -7.41 15.34 17.43
C LYS A 162 -8.83 15.42 17.99
N GLU A 163 -9.39 16.62 18.16
CA GLU A 163 -10.77 16.78 18.62
C GLU A 163 -11.78 16.13 17.65
N LEU A 164 -11.56 16.24 16.35
CA LEU A 164 -12.41 15.62 15.34
C LEU A 164 -12.44 14.08 15.51
N THR A 165 -11.27 13.45 15.64
CA THR A 165 -11.16 11.98 15.79
C THR A 165 -11.72 11.45 17.11
N GLU A 166 -11.78 12.28 18.17
CA GLU A 166 -12.42 11.91 19.43
C GLU A 166 -13.96 11.87 19.31
N ASN A 167 -14.53 12.72 18.43
CA ASN A 167 -15.97 12.91 18.32
C ASN A 167 -16.60 12.17 17.13
N TYR A 168 -15.80 11.81 16.12
CA TYR A 168 -16.27 11.17 14.91
C TYR A 168 -15.41 9.95 14.57
N PRO A 169 -16.03 8.82 14.17
CA PRO A 169 -15.28 7.70 13.61
C PRO A 169 -14.84 8.08 12.19
N VAL A 170 -13.61 8.58 12.09
CA VAL A 170 -12.87 8.86 10.85
C VAL A 170 -11.78 7.83 10.64
#